data_AF-A0A2V8S429-F1
#
_entry.id   AF-A0A2V8S429-F1
#
_cell.length_a   1.000
_cell.length_b   1.000
_cell.length_c   1.000
_cell.angle_alpha   90.00
_cell.angle_beta   90.00
_cell.angle_gamma   90.00
#
_symmetry.space_group_name_H-M   'P 1'
#
loop_
_entity.id
_entity.type
_entity.pdbx_description
1 polymer ?
#
loop_
_entity_poly.entity_id
_entity_poly.type
_entity_poly.pdbx_seq_one_letter_code
_entity_poly.pdbx_strand_id
1 'polypeptide(L)'
;MFAGGQQRTTPRAQTNAPATQATQAKPSSTPIATQAQTGGATTGSKETKGTWQLKISKGQPQLFSLKADHAPAKEIAAELKRRLNVPVLLSPVMEKARITLEFTGTPLEGALRMIAPQPYVDYEITGDGAAPKLVAIYLYALNEPPPAESAVVTGSSQALLIEGNTEDGIDGSSDKEAQDKTLSVKIERNQVTLHAHRQPLSVVLGELANKVDIPFEMPYDSPELVDVDLSNATMEQVVHALSPNVHLYQRTDLQTFETRPLRIVLAPPTNTQQTTKM
;
A
#
# COMPACT_ATOMS: atom_id res chain seq x y z
N MET A 1 -43.34 -59.63 -4.40
CA MET A 1 -42.23 -60.47 -3.91
C MET A 1 -40.95 -59.79 -4.40
N PHE A 2 -40.00 -59.22 -3.64
CA PHE A 2 -39.58 -59.17 -2.24
C PHE A 2 -39.30 -57.66 -1.95
N ALA A 3 -39.72 -56.97 -0.88
CA ALA A 3 -39.58 -57.14 0.57
C ALA A 3 -38.13 -56.99 1.09
N GLY A 4 -37.91 -55.95 1.91
CA GLY A 4 -36.80 -55.77 2.85
C GLY A 4 -35.74 -54.78 2.39
N GLY A 5 -35.30 -53.77 3.15
CA GLY A 5 -35.47 -53.48 4.57
C GLY A 5 -34.36 -52.48 4.96
N GLN A 6 -34.72 -51.51 5.79
CA GLN A 6 -33.89 -50.38 6.25
C GLN A 6 -32.59 -50.80 6.96
N GLN A 7 -31.62 -49.88 7.04
CA GLN A 7 -31.08 -49.42 8.33
C GLN A 7 -30.25 -48.12 8.22
N ARG A 8 -30.67 -47.11 9.00
CA ARG A 8 -29.92 -45.91 9.39
C ARG A 8 -28.95 -46.26 10.51
N THR A 9 -27.73 -45.73 10.50
CA THR A 9 -26.97 -45.45 11.72
C THR A 9 -26.04 -44.24 11.52
N THR A 10 -26.29 -43.18 12.30
CA THR A 10 -25.42 -42.03 12.53
C THR A 10 -24.50 -42.29 13.73
N PRO A 11 -23.22 -41.91 13.71
CA PRO A 11 -22.43 -41.78 14.92
C PRO A 11 -22.45 -40.38 15.53
N ARG A 12 -22.61 -40.43 16.85
CA ARG A 12 -22.75 -39.43 17.90
C ARG A 12 -21.53 -38.53 18.07
N ALA A 13 -21.79 -37.28 18.45
CA ALA A 13 -20.81 -36.35 19.01
C ALA A 13 -20.23 -36.86 20.35
N GLN A 14 -18.94 -36.64 20.58
CA GLN A 14 -18.30 -36.72 21.89
C GLN A 14 -17.68 -35.36 22.25
N THR A 15 -18.38 -34.68 23.16
CA THR A 15 -17.87 -33.62 24.03
C THR A 15 -16.93 -34.22 25.07
N ASN A 16 -15.70 -33.73 25.16
CA ASN A 16 -14.85 -33.87 26.34
C ASN A 16 -14.34 -32.50 26.77
N ALA A 17 -14.90 -32.01 27.87
CA ALA A 17 -14.33 -30.96 28.70
C ALA A 17 -13.56 -31.62 29.86
N PRO A 18 -12.39 -31.10 30.24
CA PRO A 18 -11.89 -31.24 31.58
C PRO A 18 -11.94 -29.92 32.35
N ALA A 19 -12.29 -30.09 33.62
CA ALA A 19 -12.47 -29.07 34.63
C ALA A 19 -11.16 -28.41 35.11
N THR A 20 -11.38 -27.23 35.66
CA THR A 20 -10.57 -26.30 36.43
C THR A 20 -9.58 -26.94 37.42
N GLN A 21 -8.33 -26.45 37.41
CA GLN A 21 -7.54 -26.31 38.64
C GLN A 21 -6.98 -24.89 38.73
N ALA A 22 -7.40 -24.21 39.79
CA ALA A 22 -6.89 -22.94 40.24
C ALA A 22 -5.61 -23.16 41.05
N THR A 23 -4.55 -22.42 40.73
CA THR A 23 -3.44 -22.20 41.65
C THR A 23 -3.17 -20.70 41.73
N GLN A 24 -3.56 -20.12 42.86
CA GLN A 24 -3.17 -18.79 43.29
C GLN A 24 -1.66 -18.75 43.51
N ALA A 25 -0.98 -17.75 42.93
CA ALA A 25 0.31 -17.29 43.41
C ALA A 25 0.30 -15.77 43.52
N LYS A 26 0.73 -15.31 44.70
CA LYS A 26 0.77 -13.95 45.23
C LYS A 26 1.61 -12.98 44.37
N PRO A 27 1.35 -11.66 44.51
CA PRO A 27 2.09 -10.60 43.85
C PRO A 27 3.47 -10.38 44.51
N SER A 28 4.51 -10.32 43.68
CA SER A 28 5.84 -9.84 44.08
C SER A 28 6.03 -8.41 43.58
N SER A 29 5.86 -7.48 44.51
CA SER A 29 6.36 -6.11 44.42
C SER A 29 7.87 -6.11 44.62
N THR A 30 8.62 -5.50 43.71
CA THR A 30 9.99 -5.04 43.96
C THR A 30 10.22 -3.76 43.14
N PRO A 31 10.86 -2.73 43.72
CA PRO A 31 10.63 -1.33 43.38
C PRO A 31 11.54 -0.77 42.27
N ILE A 32 10.98 0.23 41.59
CA ILE A 32 11.58 1.50 41.13
C ILE A 32 13.11 1.51 41.02
N ALA A 33 13.59 1.45 39.78
CA ALA A 33 14.84 2.08 39.38
C ALA A 33 14.49 3.30 38.50
N THR A 34 14.51 4.46 39.15
CA THR A 34 14.51 5.79 38.53
C THR A 34 15.65 5.89 37.52
N GLN A 35 15.37 5.72 36.23
CA GLN A 35 16.29 6.17 35.18
C GLN A 35 16.04 7.65 34.92
N ALA A 36 17.08 8.41 35.24
CA ALA A 36 17.18 9.84 35.12
C ALA A 36 16.86 10.31 33.70
N GLN A 37 16.03 11.36 33.66
CA GLN A 37 15.86 12.23 32.52
C GLN A 37 17.21 12.86 32.16
N THR A 38 17.82 12.43 31.05
CA THR A 38 18.80 13.24 30.33
C THR A 38 18.05 14.14 29.37
N GLY A 39 17.91 15.40 29.79
CA GLY A 39 17.40 16.49 28.97
C GLY A 39 18.32 16.75 27.78
N GLY A 40 17.91 16.27 26.61
CA GLY A 40 18.46 16.66 25.31
C GLY A 40 17.63 17.81 24.74
N ALA A 41 18.09 19.04 24.93
CA ALA A 41 17.53 20.22 24.29
C ALA A 41 17.51 20.06 22.77
N THR A 42 16.32 20.02 22.18
CA THR A 42 16.13 20.16 20.74
C THR A 42 15.21 21.34 20.46
N THR A 43 15.85 22.44 20.07
CA THR A 43 15.38 23.50 19.15
C THR A 43 13.86 23.57 18.95
N GLY A 44 13.27 24.56 19.61
CA GLY A 44 11.84 24.87 19.60
C GLY A 44 11.27 25.03 18.20
N SER A 45 10.40 24.10 17.84
CA SER A 45 9.24 24.45 17.03
C SER A 45 8.31 25.27 17.92
N LYS A 46 7.77 26.39 17.43
CA LYS A 46 6.71 27.15 18.11
C LYS A 46 5.68 26.18 18.68
N GLU A 47 5.74 26.00 19.99
CA GLU A 47 4.79 25.18 20.73
C GLU A 47 3.46 25.93 20.63
N THR A 48 2.49 25.35 19.93
CA THR A 48 1.11 25.78 20.01
C THR A 48 0.68 25.58 21.46
N LYS A 49 0.91 26.59 22.30
CA LYS A 49 0.37 26.69 23.64
C LYS A 49 -1.15 26.80 23.51
N GLY A 50 -1.82 25.65 23.46
CA GLY A 50 -3.26 25.56 23.36
C GLY A 50 -3.67 24.22 22.78
N THR A 51 -4.41 23.45 23.57
CA THR A 51 -5.19 22.24 23.22
C THR A 51 -4.48 21.03 22.61
N TRP A 52 -3.30 21.11 22.00
CA TRP A 52 -2.61 19.92 21.49
C TRP A 52 -1.09 20.05 21.27
N GLN A 53 -0.40 18.91 21.21
CA GLN A 53 1.03 18.79 20.91
C GLN A 53 1.30 17.54 20.05
N LEU A 54 1.96 17.72 18.90
CA LEU A 54 2.45 16.64 18.04
C LEU A 54 3.99 16.61 18.06
N LYS A 55 4.56 15.43 18.33
CA LYS A 55 6.01 15.17 18.28
C LYS A 55 6.29 14.03 17.30
N ILE A 56 7.34 14.18 16.50
CA ILE A 56 7.81 13.17 15.55
C ILE A 56 9.29 12.93 15.84
N SER A 57 9.67 11.67 16.04
CA SER A 57 11.05 11.29 16.29
C SER A 57 11.89 11.47 15.03
N LYS A 58 13.18 11.78 15.20
CA LYS A 58 14.14 11.89 14.09
C LYS A 58 14.77 10.55 13.68
N GLY A 59 14.44 9.47 14.39
CA GLY A 59 14.98 8.13 14.15
C GLY A 59 14.23 7.38 13.06
N GLN A 60 14.81 6.26 12.61
CA GLN A 60 14.14 5.28 11.75
C GLN A 60 13.87 4.01 12.57
N PRO A 61 12.61 3.53 12.65
CA PRO A 61 11.41 4.13 12.08
C PRO A 61 10.98 5.42 12.78
N GLN A 62 10.31 6.32 12.05
CA GLN A 62 9.74 7.54 12.63
C GLN A 62 8.58 7.19 13.56
N LEU A 63 8.59 7.77 14.76
CA LEU A 63 7.57 7.56 15.78
C LEU A 63 6.84 8.85 16.09
N PHE A 64 5.53 8.76 16.22
CA PHE A 64 4.60 9.85 16.41
C PHE A 64 4.07 9.84 17.84
N SER A 65 3.94 11.01 18.43
CA SER A 65 3.27 11.20 19.72
C SER A 65 2.34 12.39 19.61
N LEU A 66 1.08 12.20 19.94
CA LEU A 66 0.06 13.24 19.91
C LEU A 66 -0.60 13.28 21.28
N LYS A 67 -0.64 14.47 21.89
CA LYS A 67 -1.50 14.77 23.04
C LYS A 67 -2.45 15.85 22.59
N ALA A 68 -3.73 15.53 22.47
CA ALA A 68 -4.76 16.45 22.01
C ALA A 68 -5.94 16.42 22.99
N ASP A 69 -6.40 17.61 23.37
CA ASP A 69 -7.59 17.84 24.18
C ASP A 69 -8.51 18.79 23.43
N HIS A 70 -9.57 18.24 22.85
CA HIS A 70 -10.59 18.96 22.10
C HIS A 70 -10.02 19.81 20.94
N ALA A 71 -8.95 19.33 20.32
CA ALA A 71 -8.21 20.05 19.30
C ALA A 71 -8.86 19.91 17.91
N PRO A 72 -8.84 20.94 17.05
CA PRO A 72 -9.40 20.84 15.70
C PRO A 72 -8.59 19.88 14.85
N ALA A 73 -9.24 18.89 14.23
CA ALA A 73 -8.58 17.93 13.34
C ALA A 73 -7.83 18.61 12.19
N LYS A 74 -8.37 19.72 11.68
CA LYS A 74 -7.76 20.56 10.64
C LYS A 74 -6.37 21.09 11.02
N GLU A 75 -6.16 21.46 12.28
CA GLU A 75 -4.85 21.94 12.74
C GLU A 75 -3.83 20.81 12.85
N ILE A 76 -4.26 19.65 13.36
CA ILE A 76 -3.43 18.44 13.45
C ILE A 76 -3.02 17.99 12.05
N ALA A 77 -3.95 17.97 11.09
CA ALA A 77 -3.68 17.62 9.70
C ALA A 77 -2.72 18.61 9.02
N ALA A 78 -2.87 19.92 9.26
CA ALA A 78 -1.98 20.94 8.73
C ALA A 78 -0.54 20.78 9.27
N GLU A 79 -0.39 20.45 10.55
CA GLU A 79 0.92 20.19 11.14
C GLU A 79 1.53 18.87 10.64
N LEU A 80 0.74 17.80 10.48
CA LEU A 80 1.20 16.57 9.84
C LEU A 80 1.70 16.84 8.42
N LYS A 81 0.94 17.58 7.61
CA LYS A 81 1.35 18.02 6.28
C LYS A 81 2.68 18.76 6.31
N ARG A 82 2.83 19.72 7.24
CA ARG A 82 4.05 20.52 7.37
C ARG A 82 5.26 19.68 7.76
N ARG A 83 5.08 18.67 8.63
CA ARG A 83 6.16 17.84 9.16
C ARG A 83 6.60 16.74 8.20
N LEU A 84 5.63 16.11 7.54
CA LEU A 84 5.86 14.99 6.62
C LEU A 84 6.14 15.46 5.20
N ASN A 85 5.85 16.73 4.88
CA ASN A 85 5.96 17.30 3.55
C ASN A 85 5.14 16.52 2.50
N VAL A 86 3.98 16.00 2.91
CA VAL A 86 3.00 15.33 2.04
C VAL A 86 1.63 15.96 2.23
N PRO A 87 0.78 16.01 1.18
CA PRO A 87 -0.62 16.40 1.32
C PRO A 87 -1.35 15.54 2.36
N VAL A 88 -2.04 16.21 3.29
CA VAL A 88 -2.97 15.57 4.23
C VAL A 88 -4.34 16.16 3.96
N LEU A 89 -5.26 15.34 3.47
CA LEU A 89 -6.62 15.72 3.12
C LEU A 89 -7.58 15.24 4.19
N LEU A 90 -8.53 16.10 4.54
CA LEU A 90 -9.62 15.78 5.44
C LEU A 90 -10.90 15.65 4.64
N SER A 91 -11.77 14.73 5.05
CA SER A 91 -13.14 14.73 4.60
C SER A 91 -13.92 15.92 5.19
N PRO A 92 -15.06 16.33 4.58
CA PRO A 92 -15.87 17.43 5.09
C PRO A 92 -16.33 17.25 6.54
N VAL A 93 -16.55 16.00 6.97
CA VAL A 93 -16.88 15.69 8.37
C VAL A 93 -15.66 15.83 9.27
N MET A 94 -14.51 15.28 8.86
CA MET A 94 -13.28 15.37 9.64
C MET A 94 -12.77 16.81 9.76
N GLU A 95 -12.99 17.69 8.79
CA GLU A 95 -12.61 19.11 8.89
C GLU A 95 -13.25 19.83 10.09
N LYS A 96 -14.44 19.40 10.49
CA LYS A 96 -15.21 19.97 11.62
C LYS A 96 -14.97 19.21 12.92
N ALA A 97 -14.29 18.07 12.86
CA ALA A 97 -14.09 17.21 14.01
C ALA A 97 -13.14 17.84 15.04
N ARG A 98 -13.41 17.54 16.31
CA ARG A 98 -12.51 17.83 17.42
C ARG A 98 -12.01 16.53 18.02
N ILE A 99 -10.69 16.48 18.19
CA ILE A 99 -9.96 15.29 18.58
C ILE A 99 -9.50 15.44 20.03
N THR A 100 -9.90 14.49 20.86
CA THR A 100 -9.36 14.29 22.21
C THR A 100 -8.73 12.91 22.26
N LEU A 101 -7.40 12.84 22.19
CA LEU A 101 -6.67 11.58 22.21
C LEU A 101 -5.24 11.80 22.71
N GLU A 102 -4.64 10.74 23.26
CA GLU A 102 -3.24 10.74 23.65
C GLU A 102 -2.58 9.42 23.23
N PHE A 103 -1.48 9.50 22.48
CA PHE A 103 -0.61 8.37 22.18
C PHE A 103 0.85 8.81 22.13
N THR A 104 1.75 7.86 22.36
CA THR A 104 3.20 8.10 22.33
C THR A 104 3.92 6.98 21.60
N GLY A 105 5.01 7.32 20.91
CA GLY A 105 5.89 6.33 20.28
C GLY A 105 5.21 5.44 19.22
N THR A 106 4.19 5.93 18.52
CA THR A 106 3.39 5.12 17.59
C THR A 106 3.89 5.27 16.14
N PRO A 107 4.02 4.20 15.34
CA PRO A 107 4.35 4.32 13.92
C PRO A 107 3.27 5.11 13.16
N LEU A 108 3.60 5.67 12.00
CA LEU A 108 2.70 6.54 11.22
C LEU A 108 1.32 5.91 11.02
N GLU A 109 1.26 4.69 10.50
CA GLU A 109 0.02 3.99 10.18
C GLU A 109 -0.81 3.71 11.44
N GLY A 110 -0.15 3.44 12.57
CA GLY A 110 -0.81 3.32 13.87
C GLY A 110 -1.40 4.66 14.33
N ALA A 111 -0.64 5.74 14.21
CA ALA A 111 -1.05 7.08 14.59
C ALA A 111 -2.24 7.56 13.74
N LEU A 112 -2.22 7.34 12.42
CA LEU A 112 -3.30 7.72 11.53
C LEU A 112 -4.63 7.00 11.87
N ARG A 113 -4.56 5.70 12.20
CA ARG A 113 -5.72 4.92 12.68
C ARG A 113 -6.29 5.39 14.00
N MET A 114 -5.48 6.04 14.85
CA MET A 114 -5.98 6.67 16.07
C MET A 114 -6.61 8.04 15.81
N ILE A 115 -6.14 8.75 14.78
CA ILE A 115 -6.60 10.11 14.45
C ILE A 115 -7.93 10.09 13.69
N ALA A 116 -8.12 9.12 12.78
CA ALA A 116 -9.30 9.05 11.94
C ALA A 116 -9.90 7.63 11.89
N PRO A 117 -11.24 7.50 11.82
CA PRO A 117 -11.90 6.20 11.66
C PRO A 117 -11.50 5.46 10.39
N GLN A 118 -11.35 6.18 9.26
CA GLN A 118 -11.04 5.62 7.95
C GLN A 118 -9.82 6.35 7.35
N PRO A 119 -8.60 5.96 7.73
CA PRO A 119 -7.41 6.55 7.15
C PRO A 119 -6.98 5.82 5.88
N TYR A 120 -6.66 6.58 4.83
CA TYR A 120 -6.07 6.07 3.61
C TYR A 120 -4.68 6.66 3.40
N VAL A 121 -3.79 5.90 2.80
CA VAL A 121 -2.44 6.35 2.47
C VAL A 121 -2.12 5.99 1.03
N ASP A 122 -1.68 6.97 0.25
CA ASP A 122 -1.14 6.73 -1.08
C ASP A 122 0.38 6.57 -0.97
N TYR A 123 0.89 5.50 -1.57
CA TYR A 123 2.31 5.18 -1.67
C TYR A 123 2.74 5.16 -3.14
N GLU A 124 3.99 5.54 -3.37
CA GLU A 124 4.73 5.37 -4.61
C GLU A 124 5.75 4.24 -4.39
N ILE A 125 5.65 3.20 -5.21
CA ILE A 125 6.57 2.06 -5.23
C ILE A 125 7.38 2.15 -6.52
N THR A 126 8.69 2.16 -6.37
CA THR A 126 9.65 2.21 -7.46
C THR A 126 10.22 0.82 -7.72
N GLY A 127 10.48 0.49 -8.99
CA GLY A 127 11.04 -0.80 -9.36
C GLY A 127 12.47 -1.05 -8.85
N ASP A 128 13.15 -0.02 -8.35
CA ASP A 128 14.51 -0.10 -7.80
C ASP A 128 14.62 -0.83 -6.45
N GLY A 129 13.49 -1.25 -5.86
CA GLY A 129 13.45 -1.95 -4.57
C GLY A 129 13.55 -1.03 -3.36
N ALA A 130 13.49 0.29 -3.55
CA ALA A 130 13.42 1.23 -2.44
C ALA A 130 12.13 1.05 -1.63
N ALA A 131 12.18 1.46 -0.36
CA ALA A 131 10.99 1.44 0.49
C ALA A 131 9.89 2.33 -0.09
N PRO A 132 8.60 1.93 0.01
CA PRO A 132 7.49 2.71 -0.50
C PRO A 132 7.50 4.15 0.02
N LYS A 133 7.41 5.10 -0.90
CA LYS A 133 7.43 6.53 -0.58
C LYS A 133 6.02 7.04 -0.34
N LEU A 134 5.82 7.75 0.76
CA LEU A 134 4.56 8.38 1.10
C LEU A 134 4.21 9.50 0.10
N VAL A 135 3.03 9.44 -0.52
CA VAL A 135 2.54 10.41 -1.51
C VAL A 135 1.46 11.31 -0.92
N ALA A 136 0.44 10.72 -0.28
CA ALA A 136 -0.67 11.47 0.30
C ALA A 136 -1.28 10.71 1.48
N ILE A 137 -1.91 11.46 2.40
CA ILE A 137 -2.68 10.92 3.51
C ILE A 137 -4.10 11.48 3.43
N TYR A 138 -5.09 10.62 3.65
CA TYR A 138 -6.50 11.00 3.73
C TYR A 138 -7.05 10.56 5.07
N LEU A 139 -7.68 11.47 5.79
CA LEU A 139 -8.32 11.22 7.08
C LEU A 139 -9.81 11.40 6.92
N TYR A 140 -10.53 10.29 6.78
CA TYR A 140 -11.97 10.27 6.54
C TYR A 140 -12.70 9.76 7.78
N ALA A 141 -13.94 10.24 7.96
CA ALA A 141 -14.83 9.74 9.01
C ALA A 141 -15.48 8.42 8.56
N LEU A 142 -16.12 7.75 9.51
CA LEU A 142 -16.83 6.51 9.23
C LEU A 142 -18.02 6.76 8.29
N ASN A 143 -18.22 5.88 7.31
CA ASN A 143 -19.30 5.91 6.31
C ASN A 143 -19.20 7.02 5.26
N GLU A 144 -18.04 7.67 5.13
CA GLU A 144 -17.78 8.53 3.97
C GLU A 144 -17.27 7.67 2.79
N PRO A 145 -17.58 8.06 1.54
CA PRO A 145 -17.02 7.36 0.39
C PRO A 145 -15.49 7.47 0.41
N PRO A 146 -14.76 6.44 -0.07
CA PRO A 146 -13.31 6.51 -0.14
C PRO A 146 -12.88 7.71 -1.01
N PRO A 147 -11.66 8.25 -0.80
CA PRO A 147 -11.16 9.33 -1.63
C PRO A 147 -11.18 8.94 -3.11
N ALA A 148 -11.37 9.90 -4.00
CA ALA A 148 -11.29 9.65 -5.43
C ALA A 148 -9.90 9.09 -5.80
N GLU A 149 -9.85 8.21 -6.80
CA GLU A 149 -8.59 7.58 -7.23
C GLU A 149 -7.60 8.63 -7.75
N SER A 150 -8.12 9.69 -8.39
CA SER A 150 -7.35 10.82 -8.92
C SER A 150 -7.21 12.02 -7.96
N ALA A 151 -7.45 11.86 -6.66
CA ALA A 151 -7.56 13.00 -5.72
C ALA A 151 -6.26 13.84 -5.58
N VAL A 152 -5.11 13.16 -5.50
CA VAL A 152 -3.78 13.79 -5.48
C VAL A 152 -2.93 13.28 -6.63
N VAL A 153 -3.09 12.00 -6.96
CA VAL A 153 -2.40 11.33 -8.04
C VAL A 153 -3.15 11.62 -9.34
N THR A 154 -2.96 12.82 -9.90
CA THR A 154 -3.53 13.19 -11.20
C THR A 154 -2.70 12.58 -12.33
N GLY A 155 -3.30 11.71 -13.12
CA GLY A 155 -2.76 11.33 -14.42
C GLY A 155 -2.92 12.48 -15.40
N SER A 156 -1.84 12.93 -16.04
CA SER A 156 -1.85 14.02 -17.00
C SER A 156 -1.92 13.55 -18.45
N SER A 157 -1.70 12.26 -18.73
CA SER A 157 -1.72 11.78 -20.11
C SER A 157 -2.01 10.28 -20.17
N GLN A 158 -3.19 9.91 -20.65
CA GLN A 158 -3.45 8.53 -21.07
C GLN A 158 -2.61 8.28 -22.33
N ALA A 159 -1.71 7.29 -22.28
CA ALA A 159 -1.04 6.81 -23.48
C ALA A 159 -2.11 6.14 -24.37
N LEU A 160 -2.50 6.81 -25.45
CA LEU A 160 -3.37 6.22 -26.46
C LEU A 160 -2.52 5.22 -27.27
N LEU A 161 -2.40 3.98 -26.80
CA LEU A 161 -1.86 2.91 -27.63
C LEU A 161 -2.87 2.66 -28.75
N ILE A 162 -2.60 3.22 -29.93
CA ILE A 162 -3.32 2.87 -31.14
C ILE A 162 -2.75 1.52 -31.59
N GLU A 163 -3.38 0.44 -31.16
CA GLU A 163 -3.14 -0.89 -31.72
C GLU A 163 -3.54 -0.84 -33.19
N GLY A 164 -2.54 -0.68 -34.06
CA GLY A 164 -2.71 -0.84 -35.49
C GLY A 164 -3.08 -2.30 -35.76
N ASN A 165 -4.36 -2.55 -36.00
CA ASN A 165 -4.84 -3.83 -36.48
C ASN A 165 -4.21 -4.07 -37.86
N THR A 166 -3.07 -4.76 -37.88
CA THR A 166 -2.34 -5.07 -39.12
C THR A 166 -2.94 -6.37 -39.65
N GLU A 167 -3.98 -6.21 -40.46
CA GLU A 167 -4.69 -7.27 -41.15
C GLU A 167 -3.78 -7.99 -42.17
N ASP A 168 -3.84 -9.32 -42.13
CA ASP A 168 -3.52 -10.34 -43.13
C ASP A 168 -2.13 -10.44 -43.78
N GLY A 169 -1.46 -11.56 -43.49
CA GLY A 169 -0.44 -12.11 -44.36
C GLY A 169 0.37 -13.28 -43.79
N ILE A 170 -0.14 -14.50 -44.03
CA ILE A 170 0.60 -15.73 -44.35
C ILE A 170 0.60 -16.87 -43.31
N ASP A 171 0.07 -17.98 -43.82
CA ASP A 171 -0.12 -19.32 -43.30
C ASP A 171 1.11 -20.01 -42.67
N GLY A 172 0.82 -20.80 -41.63
CA GLY A 172 1.33 -22.16 -41.53
C GLY A 172 2.75 -22.38 -41.01
N SER A 173 2.96 -22.30 -39.69
CA SER A 173 4.07 -23.02 -39.03
C SER A 173 3.81 -23.30 -37.55
N SER A 174 3.51 -24.58 -37.25
CA SER A 174 3.76 -25.33 -36.00
C SER A 174 3.40 -24.71 -34.63
N ASP A 175 2.35 -25.27 -34.02
CA ASP A 175 1.73 -24.99 -32.71
C ASP A 175 2.61 -25.12 -31.44
N LYS A 176 3.94 -25.16 -31.54
CA LYS A 176 4.85 -25.19 -30.37
C LYS A 176 5.80 -24.00 -30.24
N GLU A 177 6.06 -23.26 -31.32
CA GLU A 177 6.90 -22.03 -31.27
C GLU A 177 6.09 -20.75 -31.11
N ALA A 178 4.76 -20.81 -31.26
CA ALA A 178 3.87 -19.66 -31.05
C ALA A 178 3.51 -19.43 -29.57
N GLN A 179 3.66 -20.44 -28.70
CA GLN A 179 3.37 -20.31 -27.26
C GLN A 179 4.45 -19.51 -26.51
N ASP A 180 5.72 -19.57 -26.94
CA ASP A 180 6.84 -18.83 -26.33
C ASP A 180 6.82 -17.31 -26.61
N LYS A 181 5.91 -16.82 -27.47
CA LYS A 181 5.85 -15.39 -27.85
C LYS A 181 4.67 -14.63 -27.26
N THR A 182 3.81 -15.27 -26.47
CA THR A 182 2.56 -14.63 -26.03
C THR A 182 2.76 -14.00 -24.66
N LEU A 183 2.68 -12.67 -24.61
CA LEU A 183 2.50 -11.94 -23.35
C LEU A 183 1.22 -12.45 -22.67
N SER A 184 1.34 -12.98 -21.46
CA SER A 184 0.21 -13.45 -20.68
C SER A 184 0.20 -12.77 -19.32
N VAL A 185 -0.89 -12.04 -19.04
CA VAL A 185 -1.12 -11.38 -17.76
C VAL A 185 -2.43 -11.89 -17.19
N LYS A 186 -2.35 -12.50 -16.00
CA LYS A 186 -3.51 -13.00 -15.25
C LYS A 186 -3.50 -12.45 -13.85
N ILE A 187 -4.66 -12.02 -13.37
CA ILE A 187 -4.80 -11.41 -12.04
C ILE A 187 -5.90 -12.13 -11.28
N GLU A 188 -5.53 -12.73 -10.15
CA GLU A 188 -6.45 -13.46 -9.28
C GLU A 188 -6.17 -13.12 -7.82
N ARG A 189 -7.18 -12.61 -7.09
CA ARG A 189 -7.05 -12.31 -5.65
C ARG A 189 -5.83 -11.45 -5.28
N ASN A 190 -5.60 -10.39 -6.05
CA ASN A 190 -4.44 -9.49 -5.88
C ASN A 190 -3.06 -10.16 -6.10
N GLN A 191 -3.05 -11.32 -6.78
CA GLN A 191 -1.84 -11.99 -7.25
C GLN A 191 -1.80 -11.89 -8.78
N VAL A 192 -0.61 -11.59 -9.29
CA VAL A 192 -0.32 -11.42 -10.71
C VAL A 192 0.54 -12.60 -11.17
N THR A 193 0.10 -13.22 -12.26
CA THR A 193 0.93 -14.13 -13.05
C THR A 193 1.25 -13.41 -14.35
N LEU A 194 2.54 -13.21 -14.61
CA LEU A 194 3.08 -12.48 -15.74
C LEU A 194 4.09 -13.37 -16.45
N HIS A 195 3.81 -13.72 -17.70
CA HIS A 195 4.76 -14.35 -18.59
C HIS A 195 5.03 -13.41 -19.76
N ALA A 196 6.25 -12.90 -19.86
CA ALA A 196 6.68 -12.00 -20.92
C ALA A 196 8.06 -12.43 -21.39
N HIS A 197 8.18 -12.92 -22.62
CA HIS A 197 9.47 -13.26 -23.22
C HIS A 197 9.88 -12.24 -24.28
N ARG A 198 10.94 -11.49 -24.00
CA ARG A 198 11.50 -10.44 -24.87
C ARG A 198 10.46 -9.43 -25.40
N GLN A 199 9.53 -9.03 -24.55
CA GLN A 199 8.45 -8.09 -24.89
C GLN A 199 8.85 -6.64 -24.60
N PRO A 200 8.41 -5.64 -25.38
CA PRO A 200 8.62 -4.24 -25.03
C PRO A 200 8.00 -3.92 -23.67
N LEU A 201 8.74 -3.22 -22.81
CA LEU A 201 8.27 -2.85 -21.46
C LEU A 201 6.95 -2.07 -21.51
N SER A 202 6.80 -1.16 -22.47
CA SER A 202 5.56 -0.38 -22.67
C SER A 202 4.34 -1.26 -22.93
N VAL A 203 4.51 -2.35 -23.71
CA VAL A 203 3.44 -3.32 -24.00
C VAL A 203 3.09 -4.11 -22.75
N VAL A 204 4.09 -4.56 -21.99
CA VAL A 204 3.88 -5.28 -20.73
C VAL A 204 3.13 -4.42 -19.71
N LEU A 205 3.54 -3.17 -19.52
CA LEU A 205 2.89 -2.23 -18.60
C LEU A 205 1.48 -1.85 -19.05
N GLY A 206 1.26 -1.66 -20.35
CA GLY A 206 -0.06 -1.40 -20.93
C GLY A 206 -1.04 -2.54 -20.67
N GLU A 207 -0.64 -3.78 -20.95
CA GLU A 207 -1.48 -4.95 -20.70
C GLU A 207 -1.74 -5.16 -19.20
N LEU A 208 -0.72 -4.95 -18.36
CA LEU A 208 -0.87 -5.02 -16.91
C LEU A 208 -1.88 -3.99 -16.40
N ALA A 209 -1.76 -2.74 -16.83
CA ALA A 209 -2.65 -1.64 -16.46
C ALA A 209 -4.10 -1.89 -16.93
N ASN A 210 -4.27 -2.39 -18.16
CA ASN A 210 -5.58 -2.79 -18.70
C ASN A 210 -6.23 -3.89 -17.85
N LYS A 211 -5.46 -4.88 -17.39
CA LYS A 211 -5.97 -6.01 -16.59
C LYS A 211 -6.39 -5.61 -15.17
N VAL A 212 -5.79 -4.57 -14.58
CA VAL A 212 -6.20 -4.01 -13.29
C VAL A 212 -7.12 -2.80 -13.39
N ASP A 213 -7.48 -2.37 -14.60
CA ASP A 213 -8.31 -1.20 -14.87
C ASP A 213 -7.75 0.10 -14.24
N ILE A 214 -6.45 0.36 -14.43
CA ILE A 214 -5.80 1.60 -13.98
C ILE A 214 -5.13 2.35 -15.14
N PRO A 215 -4.93 3.67 -15.03
CA PRO A 215 -4.18 4.43 -16.01
C PRO A 215 -2.71 4.00 -16.10
N PHE A 216 -2.21 3.93 -17.35
CA PHE A 216 -0.80 3.83 -17.68
C PHE A 216 -0.30 5.13 -18.32
N GLU A 217 0.78 5.70 -17.76
CA GLU A 217 1.42 6.90 -18.27
C GLU A 217 2.85 6.60 -18.75
N MET A 218 3.16 7.04 -19.96
CA MET A 218 4.46 6.86 -20.58
C MET A 218 4.99 8.20 -21.11
N PRO A 219 5.67 9.00 -20.26
CA PRO A 219 6.23 10.29 -20.66
C PRO A 219 7.41 10.18 -21.66
N TYR A 220 8.00 9.01 -21.82
CA TYR A 220 9.06 8.75 -22.81
C TYR A 220 8.92 7.33 -23.37
N ASP A 221 9.34 7.14 -24.61
CA ASP A 221 9.38 5.82 -25.24
C ASP A 221 10.63 5.04 -24.77
N SER A 222 10.43 3.85 -24.22
CA SER A 222 11.51 3.00 -23.74
C SER A 222 11.74 1.82 -24.69
N PRO A 223 12.95 1.65 -25.26
CA PRO A 223 13.28 0.48 -26.08
C PRO A 223 13.57 -0.78 -25.24
N GLU A 224 13.34 -0.73 -23.93
CA GLU A 224 13.63 -1.83 -23.00
C GLU A 224 12.77 -3.06 -23.32
N LEU A 225 13.44 -4.21 -23.48
CA LEU A 225 12.79 -5.51 -23.63
C LEU A 225 12.84 -6.24 -22.29
N VAL A 226 11.70 -6.78 -21.88
CA VAL A 226 11.49 -7.50 -20.63
C VAL A 226 11.41 -8.99 -20.92
N ASP A 227 12.12 -9.77 -20.11
CA ASP A 227 12.06 -11.23 -20.09
C ASP A 227 11.82 -11.68 -18.65
N VAL A 228 10.55 -11.90 -18.30
CA VAL A 228 10.08 -12.11 -16.94
C VAL A 228 9.03 -13.23 -16.94
N ASP A 229 9.23 -14.19 -16.03
CA ASP A 229 8.29 -15.27 -15.73
C ASP A 229 7.99 -15.26 -14.23
N LEU A 230 6.82 -14.74 -13.87
CA LEU A 230 6.33 -14.62 -12.50
C LEU A 230 5.01 -15.35 -12.37
N SER A 231 4.88 -16.12 -11.30
CA SER A 231 3.65 -16.81 -10.94
C SER A 231 3.27 -16.46 -9.51
N ASN A 232 2.02 -16.04 -9.31
CA ASN A 232 1.48 -15.65 -7.99
C ASN A 232 2.35 -14.58 -7.28
N ALA A 233 2.72 -13.52 -8.01
CA ALA A 233 3.48 -12.40 -7.47
C ALA A 233 2.54 -11.25 -7.05
N THR A 234 2.92 -10.49 -6.02
CA THR A 234 2.21 -9.23 -5.72
C THR A 234 2.51 -8.18 -6.78
N MET A 235 1.65 -7.17 -6.92
CA MET A 235 1.91 -6.07 -7.86
C MET A 235 3.24 -5.36 -7.57
N GLU A 236 3.62 -5.25 -6.30
CA GLU A 236 4.91 -4.67 -5.88
C GLU A 236 6.08 -5.51 -6.40
N GLN A 237 6.01 -6.84 -6.25
CA GLN A 237 7.02 -7.76 -6.77
C GLN A 237 7.13 -7.71 -8.29
N VAL A 238 6.00 -7.58 -8.99
CA VAL A 238 5.98 -7.40 -10.45
C VAL A 238 6.72 -6.12 -10.83
N VAL A 239 6.41 -4.99 -10.19
CA VAL A 239 7.08 -3.70 -10.47
C VAL A 239 8.59 -3.79 -10.24
N HIS A 240 9.03 -4.45 -9.17
CA HIS A 240 10.45 -4.68 -8.89
C HIS A 240 11.14 -5.58 -9.93
N ALA A 241 10.42 -6.52 -10.53
CA ALA A 241 10.97 -7.43 -11.53
C ALA A 241 11.03 -6.82 -12.93
N LEU A 242 10.24 -5.78 -13.22
CA LEU A 242 10.12 -5.21 -14.56
C LEU A 242 11.28 -4.28 -14.91
N SER A 243 11.38 -3.13 -14.25
CA SER A 243 12.41 -2.13 -14.51
C SER A 243 12.47 -1.11 -13.36
N PRO A 244 13.65 -0.60 -12.98
CA PRO A 244 13.79 0.39 -11.90
C PRO A 244 13.02 1.69 -12.17
N ASN A 245 12.70 1.95 -13.44
CA ASN A 245 12.00 3.15 -13.89
C ASN A 245 10.47 3.03 -13.81
N VAL A 246 9.94 1.87 -13.39
CA VAL A 246 8.50 1.67 -13.22
C VAL A 246 8.09 2.18 -11.85
N HIS A 247 7.12 3.09 -11.84
CA HIS A 247 6.53 3.66 -10.64
C HIS A 247 5.07 3.22 -10.55
N LEU A 248 4.73 2.48 -9.50
CA LEU A 248 3.37 2.13 -9.14
C LEU A 248 2.88 3.05 -8.04
N TYR A 249 1.75 3.69 -8.27
CA TYR A 249 1.03 4.42 -7.22
C TYR A 249 -0.08 3.51 -6.70
N GLN A 250 -0.17 3.33 -5.40
CA GLN A 250 -1.20 2.53 -4.77
C GLN A 250 -1.78 3.22 -3.54
N ARG A 251 -3.03 2.91 -3.23
CA ARG A 251 -3.72 3.34 -2.00
C ARG A 251 -3.88 2.16 -1.06
N THR A 252 -3.56 2.37 0.21
CA THR A 252 -3.86 1.42 1.29
C THR A 252 -4.96 1.99 2.16
N ASP A 253 -6.04 1.22 2.34
CA ASP A 253 -7.00 1.44 3.42
C ASP A 253 -6.41 0.91 4.72
N LEU A 254 -6.12 1.78 5.69
CA LEU A 254 -5.47 1.34 6.93
C LEU A 254 -6.43 0.61 7.89
N GLN A 255 -7.74 0.66 7.66
CA GLN A 255 -8.72 -0.09 8.45
C GLN A 255 -8.79 -1.55 7.99
N THR A 256 -8.82 -1.79 6.68
CA THR A 256 -8.95 -3.14 6.11
C THR A 256 -7.63 -3.75 5.66
N PHE A 257 -6.58 -2.93 5.53
CA PHE A 257 -5.31 -3.26 4.88
C PHE A 257 -5.44 -3.66 3.41
N GLU A 258 -6.56 -3.34 2.78
CA GLU A 258 -6.73 -3.53 1.34
C GLU A 258 -5.84 -2.53 0.59
N THR A 259 -5.06 -3.03 -0.36
CA THR A 259 -4.27 -2.22 -1.28
C THR A 259 -4.93 -2.19 -2.65
N ARG A 260 -5.01 -1.00 -3.23
CA ARG A 260 -5.56 -0.79 -4.57
C ARG A 260 -4.54 -0.04 -5.42
N PRO A 261 -4.16 -0.55 -6.61
CA PRO A 261 -3.33 0.21 -7.52
C PRO A 261 -4.13 1.40 -8.07
N LEU A 262 -3.46 2.54 -8.23
CA LEU A 262 -4.07 3.79 -8.71
C LEU A 262 -3.58 4.15 -10.11
N ARG A 263 -2.30 3.94 -10.41
CA ARG A 263 -1.71 4.15 -11.75
C ARG A 263 -0.33 3.51 -11.85
N ILE A 264 0.09 3.27 -13.08
CA ILE A 264 1.47 2.89 -13.42
C ILE A 264 2.09 3.99 -14.27
N VAL A 265 3.34 4.37 -13.96
CA VAL A 265 4.10 5.37 -14.69
C VAL A 265 5.46 4.80 -15.07
N LEU A 266 5.84 4.94 -16.33
CA LEU A 266 7.21 4.66 -16.78
C LEU A 266 8.02 5.96 -16.73
N ALA A 267 8.81 6.16 -15.67
CA ALA A 267 9.59 7.38 -15.45
C ALA A 267 10.91 7.38 -16.25
N PRO A 268 11.38 8.54 -16.75
CA PRO A 268 12.64 8.59 -17.48
C PRO A 268 13.81 8.15 -16.60
N PRO A 269 14.82 7.46 -17.17
CA PRO A 269 15.98 7.03 -16.40
C PRO A 269 16.69 8.23 -15.79
N THR A 270 16.85 8.22 -14.48
CA THR A 270 17.72 9.20 -13.82
C THR A 270 19.16 8.90 -14.23
N ASN A 271 19.83 9.87 -14.85
CA ASN A 271 21.16 9.79 -15.47
C ASN A 271 22.32 9.57 -14.46
N THR A 272 22.13 8.71 -13.46
CA THR A 272 23.01 8.51 -12.31
C THR A 272 24.11 7.48 -12.56
N GLN A 273 24.24 6.95 -13.79
CA GLN A 273 25.26 5.95 -14.16
C GLN A 273 26.31 6.44 -15.19
N GLN A 274 26.57 7.74 -15.29
CA GLN A 274 27.71 8.27 -16.09
C GLN A 274 28.91 8.71 -15.24
N THR A 275 29.32 7.95 -14.22
CA THR A 275 30.62 8.19 -13.55
C THR A 275 31.24 6.89 -13.01
N THR A 276 31.47 5.90 -13.87
CA THR A 276 32.55 4.92 -13.62
C THR A 276 33.27 4.64 -14.94
N LYS A 277 34.13 5.58 -15.33
CA LYS A 277 35.28 5.31 -16.20
C LYS A 277 36.54 5.62 -15.40
N MET A 278 37.31 4.60 -15.08
CA MET A 278 38.77 4.67 -14.96
C MET A 278 39.33 3.52 -15.78
#